data_AF-A0A125MEW0-F1
#
_entry.id   AF-A0A125MEW0-F1
#
_cell.length_a   1.000
_cell.length_b   1.000
_cell.length_c   1.000
_cell.angle_alpha   90.00
_cell.angle_beta   90.00
_cell.angle_gamma   90.00
#
_symmetry.space_group_name_H-M   'P 1'
#
loop_
_entity.id
_entity.type
_entity.pdbx_description
1 polymer ?
#
loop_
_entity_poly.entity_id
_entity_poly.type
_entity_poly.pdbx_seq_one_letter_code
_entity_poly.pdbx_strand_id
1 'polypeptide(L)'
;MQHEKQHLYSKIGYPVRTVILYLLFIICFSTGAEAGTNRKYYSAKLEDIGMQLYDHYKIDCLTVQTSIIDGYTITISHNAFQEICHIGFKLFPSVLTKQNPSPVYQFVERYLLELFLLRDDNAINRQLYEDKVSVRFRGERRKDVHTALLKVLSELKTNVSLSITTDNSHYSVLWTEKDHPLLYLRFPIQYELLWGMNKKEIESHFYPDLLISSSVVTGQEDSLSVSSENMQNIGNNRFVWNGEWYAVRSVNTNRYYEQLPDGSYSLIYSLNRPEESVRNLLVLPYDRSVTAIVNQKLYGGKNLSFEIPLIQLLNFCRQEGCEIFVGIEECDSKKIRGMMILLNRSFGYNHVMHFNAGPRMLEHPEKYKIEIQLYAYVPTHNIHSLFSEINNYK
;
A
#
# COMPACT_ATOMS: atom_id res chain seq x y z
N MET A 1 76.32 -16.97 -40.06
CA MET A 1 75.14 -17.73 -40.57
C MET A 1 74.06 -17.66 -39.50
N GLN A 2 73.17 -16.67 -39.42
CA GLN A 2 72.37 -15.96 -40.45
C GLN A 2 71.10 -16.75 -40.85
N HIS A 3 70.00 -16.48 -40.15
CA HIS A 3 68.61 -16.19 -40.59
C HIS A 3 67.77 -16.05 -39.30
N GLU A 4 67.04 -14.95 -39.00
CA GLU A 4 65.75 -14.52 -39.60
C GLU A 4 64.68 -15.64 -39.59
N LYS A 5 63.41 -15.53 -39.17
CA LYS A 5 62.45 -14.43 -38.83
C LYS A 5 61.27 -15.12 -38.03
N GLN A 6 60.30 -14.50 -37.32
CA GLN A 6 59.90 -13.10 -37.09
C GLN A 6 59.10 -12.94 -35.75
N HIS A 7 58.27 -11.89 -35.62
CA HIS A 7 57.40 -11.50 -34.48
C HIS A 7 56.23 -12.44 -34.09
N LEU A 8 55.82 -12.37 -32.81
CA LEU A 8 54.47 -11.89 -32.46
C LEU A 8 54.43 -11.22 -31.06
N TYR A 9 53.67 -10.12 -30.92
CA TYR A 9 53.46 -9.37 -29.66
C TYR A 9 52.20 -9.86 -28.92
N SER A 10 52.25 -9.99 -27.59
CA SER A 10 51.30 -9.31 -26.67
C SER A 10 51.83 -9.38 -25.21
N LYS A 11 52.10 -8.23 -24.58
CA LYS A 11 51.26 -7.52 -23.58
C LYS A 11 51.23 -8.16 -22.17
N ILE A 12 52.12 -7.61 -21.32
CA ILE A 12 51.90 -7.23 -19.90
C ILE A 12 50.97 -8.17 -19.11
N GLY A 13 51.57 -9.16 -18.44
CA GLY A 13 50.86 -9.99 -17.47
C GLY A 13 50.61 -9.26 -16.15
N TYR A 14 49.35 -8.91 -15.88
CA TYR A 14 48.89 -8.65 -14.51
C TYR A 14 48.56 -9.99 -13.84
N PRO A 15 48.93 -10.21 -12.57
CA PRO A 15 48.65 -11.47 -11.90
C PRO A 15 47.15 -11.66 -11.70
N VAL A 16 46.63 -12.80 -12.18
CA VAL A 16 45.19 -13.16 -12.23
C VAL A 16 44.49 -13.01 -10.86
N ARG A 17 45.22 -13.18 -9.75
CA ARG A 17 44.70 -12.95 -8.39
C ARG A 17 44.23 -11.52 -8.13
N THR A 18 44.87 -10.50 -8.70
CA THR A 18 44.48 -9.09 -8.48
C THR A 18 43.22 -8.73 -9.27
N VAL A 19 43.05 -9.29 -10.47
CA VAL A 19 41.85 -9.11 -11.30
C VAL A 19 40.64 -9.81 -10.67
N ILE A 20 40.82 -11.00 -10.08
CA ILE A 20 39.76 -11.69 -9.33
C ILE A 20 39.37 -10.92 -8.07
N LEU A 21 40.32 -10.31 -7.35
CA LEU A 21 39.98 -9.45 -6.20
C LEU A 21 39.16 -8.22 -6.62
N TYR A 22 39.53 -7.54 -7.71
CA TYR A 22 38.76 -6.41 -8.22
C TYR A 22 37.38 -6.83 -8.75
N LEU A 23 37.25 -7.99 -9.42
CA LEU A 23 35.96 -8.52 -9.83
C LEU A 23 35.08 -8.91 -8.63
N LEU A 24 35.65 -9.51 -7.58
CA LEU A 24 34.89 -9.76 -6.34
C LEU A 24 34.50 -8.46 -5.63
N PHE A 25 35.36 -7.43 -5.62
CA PHE A 25 35.01 -6.13 -5.06
C PHE A 25 33.87 -5.45 -5.86
N ILE A 26 33.88 -5.55 -7.19
CA ILE A 26 32.82 -5.02 -8.06
C ILE A 26 31.52 -5.84 -7.92
N ILE A 27 31.60 -7.17 -7.78
CA ILE A 27 30.42 -8.03 -7.59
C ILE A 27 29.80 -7.84 -6.19
N CYS A 28 30.59 -7.63 -5.15
CA CYS A 28 30.10 -7.33 -3.80
C CYS A 28 29.38 -5.98 -3.68
N PHE A 29 29.50 -5.07 -4.65
CA PHE A 29 28.67 -3.85 -4.74
C PHE A 29 27.36 -4.04 -5.53
N SER A 30 27.06 -5.25 -6.03
CA SER A 30 25.81 -5.55 -6.74
C SER A 30 24.77 -6.34 -5.93
N THR A 31 25.10 -6.74 -4.71
CA THR A 31 24.19 -7.43 -3.75
C THR A 31 24.29 -6.82 -2.35
N GLY A 32 24.15 -5.50 -2.28
CA GLY A 32 23.75 -4.79 -1.06
C GLY A 32 22.40 -4.13 -1.32
N ALA A 33 21.54 -4.07 -0.31
CA ALA A 33 20.40 -3.17 -0.39
C ALA A 33 20.92 -1.73 -0.48
N GLU A 34 20.46 -0.95 -1.47
CA GLU A 34 20.61 0.50 -1.47
C GLU A 34 19.67 1.10 -0.40
N ALA A 35 19.99 0.82 0.86
CA ALA A 35 19.40 1.50 2.01
C ALA A 35 19.92 2.94 2.01
N GLY A 36 19.08 3.88 1.58
CA GLY A 36 19.40 5.31 1.62
C GLY A 36 20.01 5.90 0.35
N THR A 37 19.50 5.56 -0.84
CA THR A 37 19.49 6.58 -1.90
C THR A 37 18.75 7.82 -1.39
N ASN A 38 19.37 8.99 -1.46
CA ASN A 38 18.77 10.27 -1.10
C ASN A 38 17.71 10.66 -2.14
N ARG A 39 16.60 9.92 -2.15
CA ARG A 39 15.47 10.14 -3.05
C ARG A 39 14.88 11.51 -2.76
N LYS A 40 14.58 12.23 -3.83
CA LYS A 40 13.96 13.54 -3.79
C LYS A 40 12.45 13.48 -4.03
N TYR A 41 12.01 12.43 -4.69
CA TYR A 41 10.63 12.15 -5.04
C TYR A 41 10.27 10.76 -4.55
N TYR A 42 9.08 10.63 -3.98
CA TYR A 42 8.56 9.37 -3.49
C TYR A 42 8.19 8.41 -4.63
N SER A 43 7.87 8.93 -5.83
CA SER A 43 7.67 8.13 -7.04
C SER A 43 8.31 8.74 -8.30
N ALA A 44 8.60 7.89 -9.28
CA ALA A 44 9.07 8.28 -10.61
C ALA A 44 8.05 9.16 -11.35
N LYS A 45 6.75 9.02 -11.07
CA LYS A 45 5.71 9.91 -11.62
C LYS A 45 5.78 11.33 -11.05
N LEU A 46 6.08 11.47 -9.76
CA LEU A 46 6.29 12.79 -9.15
C LEU A 46 7.58 13.44 -9.64
N GLU A 47 8.62 12.64 -9.90
CA GLU A 47 9.86 13.11 -10.54
C GLU A 47 9.61 13.64 -11.96
N ASP A 48 8.86 12.91 -12.80
CA ASP A 48 8.47 13.34 -14.15
C ASP A 48 7.64 14.64 -14.13
N ILE A 49 6.64 14.75 -13.26
CA ILE A 49 5.87 15.99 -13.06
C ILE A 49 6.78 17.14 -12.64
N GLY A 50 7.73 16.89 -11.72
CA GLY A 50 8.72 17.87 -11.27
C GLY A 50 9.61 18.37 -12.41
N MET A 51 10.09 17.46 -13.27
CA MET A 51 10.86 17.80 -14.46
C MET A 51 10.06 18.68 -15.43
N GLN A 52 8.81 18.29 -15.75
CA GLN A 52 7.95 19.06 -16.65
C GLN A 52 7.65 20.48 -16.10
N LEU A 53 7.47 20.62 -14.78
CA LEU A 53 7.27 21.92 -14.12
C LEU A 53 8.55 22.79 -14.18
N TYR A 54 9.73 22.19 -14.00
CA TYR A 54 10.99 22.91 -14.16
C TYR A 54 11.23 23.34 -15.62
N ASP A 55 10.98 22.47 -16.57
CA ASP A 55 11.24 22.73 -18.00
C ASP A 55 10.30 23.79 -18.57
N HIS A 56 8.99 23.70 -18.28
CA HIS A 56 7.99 24.62 -18.80
C HIS A 56 7.79 25.91 -17.99
N TYR A 57 7.95 25.86 -16.66
CA TYR A 57 7.61 26.98 -15.75
C TYR A 57 8.77 27.44 -14.86
N LYS A 58 9.94 26.79 -14.93
CA LYS A 58 11.12 27.08 -14.07
C LYS A 58 10.83 26.96 -12.57
N ILE A 59 9.91 26.06 -12.20
CA ILE A 59 9.58 25.74 -10.81
C ILE A 59 10.48 24.59 -10.35
N ASP A 60 11.37 24.85 -9.38
CA ASP A 60 12.10 23.79 -8.68
C ASP A 60 11.31 23.32 -7.46
N CYS A 61 10.59 22.19 -7.62
CA CYS A 61 9.75 21.59 -6.60
C CYS A 61 10.50 21.24 -5.29
N LEU A 62 11.82 21.12 -5.30
CA LEU A 62 12.63 20.84 -4.11
C LEU A 62 12.73 22.04 -3.17
N THR A 63 12.40 23.25 -3.66
CA THR A 63 12.61 24.52 -2.97
C THR A 63 11.33 25.26 -2.60
N VAL A 64 10.17 24.80 -3.10
CA VAL A 64 8.87 25.46 -2.93
C VAL A 64 7.79 24.49 -2.45
N GLN A 65 6.89 24.98 -1.61
CA GLN A 65 5.71 24.22 -1.14
C GLN A 65 4.44 24.59 -1.93
N THR A 66 4.42 25.76 -2.57
CA THR A 66 3.34 26.20 -3.46
C THR A 66 3.92 27.02 -4.60
N SER A 67 3.28 26.96 -5.77
CA SER A 67 3.60 27.81 -6.92
C SER A 67 2.33 28.11 -7.73
N ILE A 68 2.45 28.94 -8.77
CA ILE A 68 1.37 29.30 -9.67
C ILE A 68 1.79 28.96 -11.11
N ILE A 69 0.95 28.20 -11.83
CA ILE A 69 1.08 27.93 -13.26
C ILE A 69 -0.17 28.43 -13.97
N ASP A 70 0.00 29.31 -14.97
CA ASP A 70 -1.08 29.90 -15.78
C ASP A 70 -2.30 30.44 -14.99
N GLY A 71 -2.04 30.95 -13.77
CA GLY A 71 -3.05 31.49 -12.85
C GLY A 71 -3.62 30.50 -11.83
N TYR A 72 -3.24 29.23 -11.88
CA TYR A 72 -3.69 28.16 -10.99
C TYR A 72 -2.63 27.82 -9.94
N THR A 73 -3.04 27.70 -8.68
CA THR A 73 -2.15 27.33 -7.58
C THR A 73 -1.89 25.82 -7.60
N ILE A 74 -0.62 25.42 -7.52
CA ILE A 74 -0.20 24.05 -7.21
C ILE A 74 0.38 23.95 -5.79
N THR A 75 0.28 22.76 -5.20
CA THR A 75 0.88 22.42 -3.90
C THR A 75 1.91 21.30 -4.10
N ILE A 76 3.04 21.42 -3.41
CA ILE A 76 4.07 20.40 -3.29
C ILE A 76 4.14 20.00 -1.81
N SER A 77 3.92 18.72 -1.52
CA SER A 77 3.98 18.17 -0.16
C SER A 77 5.17 17.22 -0.01
N HIS A 78 5.75 17.21 1.17
CA HIS A 78 6.88 16.36 1.53
C HIS A 78 6.47 15.37 2.63
N ASN A 79 7.01 14.16 2.61
CA ASN A 79 6.86 13.18 3.68
C ASN A 79 7.90 13.42 4.81
N ALA A 80 7.94 12.52 5.79
CA ALA A 80 8.87 12.62 6.92
C ALA A 80 10.36 12.60 6.52
N PHE A 81 10.71 12.07 5.34
CA PHE A 81 12.09 11.97 4.81
C PHE A 81 12.48 13.17 3.96
N GLN A 82 11.61 14.18 3.84
CA GLN A 82 11.76 15.28 2.88
C GLN A 82 11.70 14.81 1.41
N GLU A 83 11.15 13.63 1.12
CA GLU A 83 10.80 13.24 -0.25
C GLU A 83 9.50 13.93 -0.65
N ILE A 84 9.43 14.45 -1.87
CA ILE A 84 8.18 14.97 -2.44
C ILE A 84 7.21 13.80 -2.63
N CYS A 85 6.10 13.83 -1.88
CA CYS A 85 5.07 12.79 -1.85
C CYS A 85 3.74 13.22 -2.51
N HIS A 86 3.59 14.50 -2.85
CA HIS A 86 2.47 15.01 -3.66
C HIS A 86 2.89 16.23 -4.47
N ILE A 87 2.46 16.28 -5.73
CA ILE A 87 2.45 17.47 -6.58
C ILE A 87 1.11 17.49 -7.30
N GLY A 88 0.35 18.58 -7.16
CA GLY A 88 -0.97 18.70 -7.79
C GLY A 88 -1.55 20.10 -7.71
N PHE A 89 -2.64 20.34 -8.43
CA PHE A 89 -3.44 21.57 -8.25
C PHE A 89 -3.98 21.65 -6.83
N LYS A 90 -4.09 22.86 -6.27
CA LYS A 90 -4.70 23.07 -4.96
C LYS A 90 -6.23 23.18 -5.10
N LEU A 91 -6.93 22.04 -5.08
CA LEU A 91 -8.37 21.96 -5.33
C LEU A 91 -9.18 21.76 -4.04
N PHE A 92 -8.62 21.08 -3.04
CA PHE A 92 -9.35 20.72 -1.83
C PHE A 92 -8.90 21.53 -0.59
N PRO A 93 -9.82 22.09 0.21
CA PRO A 93 -9.46 22.73 1.48
C PRO A 93 -8.84 21.74 2.46
N SER A 94 -7.76 22.12 3.13
CA SER A 94 -7.05 21.26 4.10
C SER A 94 -7.88 20.86 5.32
N VAL A 95 -8.96 21.60 5.63
CA VAL A 95 -9.94 21.23 6.66
C VAL A 95 -10.77 20.02 6.20
N LEU A 96 -11.23 20.02 4.94
CA LEU A 96 -12.02 18.94 4.37
C LEU A 96 -11.21 17.63 4.33
N THR A 97 -9.96 17.70 3.84
CA THR A 97 -9.11 16.52 3.69
C THR A 97 -8.67 15.90 5.02
N LYS A 98 -8.60 16.71 6.09
CA LYS A 98 -8.37 16.23 7.47
C LYS A 98 -9.61 15.64 8.13
N GLN A 99 -10.80 16.20 7.87
CA GLN A 99 -12.05 15.73 8.45
C GLN A 99 -12.57 14.45 7.78
N ASN A 100 -12.32 14.28 6.48
CA ASN A 100 -12.77 13.11 5.71
C ASN A 100 -11.63 12.54 4.86
N PRO A 101 -10.58 11.94 5.44
CA PRO A 101 -9.43 11.44 4.67
C PRO A 101 -9.83 10.51 3.52
N SER A 102 -9.26 10.74 2.33
CA SER A 102 -9.57 9.96 1.13
C SER A 102 -8.43 9.99 0.12
N PRO A 103 -8.10 8.87 -0.57
CA PRO A 103 -7.11 8.87 -1.65
C PRO A 103 -7.51 9.72 -2.86
N VAL A 104 -8.82 10.01 -2.98
CA VAL A 104 -9.41 10.80 -4.07
C VAL A 104 -8.75 12.17 -4.22
N TYR A 105 -8.40 12.84 -3.11
CA TYR A 105 -7.93 14.22 -3.16
C TYR A 105 -6.57 14.33 -3.88
N GLN A 106 -5.56 13.62 -3.39
CA GLN A 106 -4.23 13.62 -3.99
C GLN A 106 -4.26 13.08 -5.41
N PHE A 107 -5.05 12.02 -5.67
CA PHE A 107 -5.23 11.51 -7.02
C PHE A 107 -5.78 12.59 -7.97
N VAL A 108 -6.91 13.24 -7.66
CA VAL A 108 -7.51 14.20 -8.59
C VAL A 108 -6.66 15.46 -8.76
N GLU A 109 -6.02 15.95 -7.69
CA GLU A 109 -5.10 17.10 -7.76
C GLU A 109 -3.87 16.82 -8.64
N ARG A 110 -3.25 15.64 -8.51
CA ARG A 110 -2.13 15.19 -9.34
C ARG A 110 -2.56 14.89 -10.77
N TYR A 111 -3.62 14.11 -10.94
CA TYR A 111 -4.07 13.62 -12.24
C TYR A 111 -4.54 14.76 -13.15
N LEU A 112 -5.28 15.74 -12.62
CA LEU A 112 -5.65 16.92 -13.41
C LEU A 112 -4.42 17.77 -13.80
N LEU A 113 -3.38 17.81 -12.95
CA LEU A 113 -2.11 18.46 -13.29
C LEU A 113 -1.37 17.70 -14.41
N GLU A 114 -1.34 16.37 -14.38
CA GLU A 114 -0.78 15.57 -15.49
C GLU A 114 -1.47 15.88 -16.82
N LEU A 115 -2.80 15.85 -16.87
CA LEU A 115 -3.56 16.19 -18.08
C LEU A 115 -3.32 17.63 -18.56
N PHE A 116 -3.15 18.57 -17.63
CA PHE A 116 -2.83 19.96 -17.95
C PHE A 116 -1.42 20.11 -18.56
N LEU A 117 -0.42 19.38 -18.05
CA LEU A 117 0.96 19.46 -18.50
C LEU A 117 1.18 18.82 -19.89
N LEU A 118 0.37 17.81 -20.26
CA LEU A 118 0.41 17.19 -21.59
C LEU A 118 0.20 18.16 -22.75
N ARG A 119 -0.66 19.18 -22.58
CA ARG A 119 -0.98 20.25 -23.57
C ARG A 119 -1.52 19.82 -24.95
N ASP A 120 -1.50 18.53 -25.29
CA ASP A 120 -2.09 17.96 -26.51
C ASP A 120 -3.32 17.11 -26.18
N ASP A 121 -4.45 17.44 -26.82
CA ASP A 121 -5.71 16.74 -26.62
C ASP A 121 -5.66 15.26 -27.05
N ASN A 122 -4.81 14.87 -28.00
CA ASN A 122 -4.71 13.46 -28.40
C ASN A 122 -4.02 12.62 -27.31
N ALA A 123 -2.91 13.12 -26.75
CA ALA A 123 -2.22 12.54 -25.60
C ALA A 123 -3.15 12.47 -24.38
N ILE A 124 -3.89 13.54 -24.08
CA ILE A 124 -4.86 13.58 -22.97
C ILE A 124 -5.97 12.54 -23.15
N ASN A 125 -6.60 12.47 -24.34
CA ASN A 125 -7.64 11.49 -24.62
C ASN A 125 -7.10 10.05 -24.59
N ARG A 126 -5.84 9.83 -24.99
CA ARG A 126 -5.15 8.55 -24.88
C ARG A 126 -4.93 8.16 -23.42
N GLN A 127 -4.39 9.03 -22.59
CA GLN A 127 -4.17 8.74 -21.16
C GLN A 127 -5.51 8.45 -20.46
N LEU A 128 -6.53 9.28 -20.67
CA LEU A 128 -7.89 9.04 -20.15
C LEU A 128 -8.45 7.66 -20.54
N TYR A 129 -8.16 7.18 -21.75
CA TYR A 129 -8.56 5.85 -22.21
C TYR A 129 -7.75 4.73 -21.55
N GLU A 130 -6.42 4.84 -21.51
CA GLU A 130 -5.51 3.84 -20.93
C GLU A 130 -5.74 3.68 -19.40
N ASP A 131 -5.88 4.81 -18.69
CA ASP A 131 -6.16 4.86 -17.24
C ASP A 131 -7.65 4.63 -16.90
N LYS A 132 -8.51 4.45 -17.91
CA LYS A 132 -9.98 4.24 -17.79
C LYS A 132 -10.70 5.35 -17.01
N VAL A 133 -10.20 6.58 -17.11
CA VAL A 133 -10.78 7.76 -16.46
C VAL A 133 -11.77 8.46 -17.39
N SER A 134 -13.02 8.62 -16.94
CA SER A 134 -14.02 9.40 -17.66
C SER A 134 -14.14 10.80 -17.05
N VAL A 135 -13.79 11.82 -17.82
CA VAL A 135 -14.04 13.24 -17.48
C VAL A 135 -15.27 13.75 -18.24
N ARG A 136 -16.06 14.62 -17.61
CA ARG A 136 -17.10 15.43 -18.27
C ARG A 136 -17.05 16.87 -17.78
N PHE A 137 -17.22 17.81 -18.70
CA PHE A 137 -17.26 19.25 -18.44
C PHE A 137 -18.68 19.73 -18.70
N ARG A 138 -19.30 20.38 -17.71
CA ARG A 138 -20.70 20.83 -17.77
C ARG A 138 -21.70 19.75 -18.21
N GLY A 139 -21.44 18.51 -17.80
CA GLY A 139 -22.24 17.31 -18.12
C GLY A 139 -21.82 16.57 -19.40
N GLU A 140 -21.01 17.19 -20.27
CA GLU A 140 -20.68 16.67 -21.60
C GLU A 140 -19.27 16.07 -21.69
N ARG A 141 -19.07 15.14 -22.63
CA ARG A 141 -17.72 14.71 -23.06
C ARG A 141 -17.21 15.68 -24.12
N ARG A 142 -15.95 16.06 -24.01
CA ARG A 142 -15.28 17.04 -24.88
C ARG A 142 -14.10 16.40 -25.59
N LYS A 143 -13.78 16.87 -26.80
CA LYS A 143 -12.53 16.49 -27.50
C LYS A 143 -11.41 17.47 -27.14
N ASP A 144 -11.78 18.73 -26.99
CA ASP A 144 -10.99 19.88 -26.54
C ASP A 144 -10.79 19.87 -25.00
N VAL A 145 -10.28 18.76 -24.47
CA VAL A 145 -10.17 18.48 -23.04
C VAL A 145 -9.27 19.50 -22.33
N HIS A 146 -8.13 19.88 -22.92
CA HIS A 146 -7.20 20.85 -22.33
C HIS A 146 -7.83 22.23 -22.16
N THR A 147 -8.49 22.72 -23.22
CA THR A 147 -9.19 24.01 -23.20
C THR A 147 -10.39 23.99 -22.25
N ALA A 148 -11.14 22.88 -22.21
CA ALA A 148 -12.24 22.70 -21.26
C ALA A 148 -11.76 22.66 -19.80
N LEU A 149 -10.61 22.01 -19.54
CA LEU A 149 -9.98 21.95 -18.23
C LEU A 149 -9.53 23.33 -17.75
N LEU A 150 -8.81 24.10 -18.57
CA LEU A 150 -8.43 25.49 -18.28
C LEU A 150 -9.66 26.32 -17.86
N LYS A 151 -10.72 26.29 -18.67
CA LYS A 151 -11.94 27.02 -18.38
C LYS A 151 -12.54 26.62 -17.03
N VAL A 152 -12.69 25.32 -16.78
CA VAL A 152 -13.30 24.81 -15.54
C VAL A 152 -12.43 25.06 -14.31
N LEU A 153 -11.09 24.93 -14.39
CA LEU A 153 -10.19 25.30 -13.29
C LEU A 153 -10.36 26.78 -12.88
N SER A 154 -10.67 27.67 -13.84
CA SER A 154 -10.93 29.08 -13.55
C SER A 154 -12.30 29.35 -12.89
N GLU A 155 -13.22 28.39 -13.03
CA GLU A 155 -14.60 28.39 -12.51
C GLU A 155 -14.73 27.64 -11.16
N LEU A 156 -13.76 26.78 -10.80
CA LEU A 156 -13.61 26.11 -9.49
C LEU A 156 -13.18 27.08 -8.38
N LYS A 157 -13.97 28.14 -8.18
CA LYS A 157 -13.80 29.17 -7.15
C LYS A 157 -14.90 29.06 -6.09
N THR A 158 -14.94 30.02 -5.17
CA THR A 158 -15.98 30.13 -4.13
C THR A 158 -17.39 29.96 -4.69
N ASN A 159 -18.22 29.17 -4.00
CA ASN A 159 -19.63 28.80 -4.32
C ASN A 159 -19.85 27.57 -5.21
N VAL A 160 -18.83 26.74 -5.46
CA VAL A 160 -19.05 25.37 -5.97
C VAL A 160 -19.33 24.39 -4.82
N SER A 161 -20.26 23.45 -5.03
CA SER A 161 -20.44 22.29 -4.15
C SER A 161 -19.62 21.10 -4.64
N LEU A 162 -19.27 20.18 -3.74
CA LEU A 162 -18.46 18.99 -4.03
C LEU A 162 -19.17 17.74 -3.49
N SER A 163 -19.28 16.71 -4.33
CA SER A 163 -19.70 15.36 -3.94
C SER A 163 -18.64 14.34 -4.36
N ILE A 164 -18.32 13.42 -3.46
CA ILE A 164 -17.45 12.26 -3.72
C ILE A 164 -18.24 11.02 -3.33
N THR A 165 -18.38 10.08 -4.26
CA THR A 165 -19.08 8.80 -4.05
C THR A 165 -18.25 7.64 -4.57
N THR A 166 -18.58 6.43 -4.12
CA THR A 166 -17.96 5.17 -4.53
C THR A 166 -19.03 4.11 -4.74
N ASP A 167 -18.81 3.21 -5.70
CA ASP A 167 -19.58 1.98 -5.90
C ASP A 167 -18.75 0.71 -5.58
N ASN A 168 -17.68 0.88 -4.81
CA ASN A 168 -16.66 -0.14 -4.49
C ASN A 168 -15.82 -0.63 -5.69
N SER A 169 -16.04 -0.11 -6.90
CA SER A 169 -15.21 -0.39 -8.08
C SER A 169 -14.59 0.88 -8.68
N HIS A 170 -15.29 2.02 -8.56
CA HIS A 170 -14.86 3.32 -9.04
C HIS A 170 -15.20 4.40 -8.02
N TYR A 171 -14.34 5.42 -7.94
CA TYR A 171 -14.72 6.71 -7.37
C TYR A 171 -15.42 7.56 -8.41
N SER A 172 -16.34 8.41 -7.95
CA SER A 172 -16.97 9.47 -8.75
C SER A 172 -16.88 10.78 -7.99
N VAL A 173 -16.38 11.82 -8.65
CA VAL A 173 -16.17 13.15 -8.08
C VAL A 173 -16.93 14.16 -8.93
N LEU A 174 -17.81 14.93 -8.29
CA LEU A 174 -18.67 15.90 -8.95
C LEU A 174 -18.55 17.25 -8.25
N TRP A 175 -18.19 18.27 -9.02
CA TRP A 175 -18.40 19.66 -8.66
C TRP A 175 -19.68 20.18 -9.32
N THR A 176 -20.49 20.94 -8.57
CA THR A 176 -21.66 21.65 -9.12
C THR A 176 -21.63 23.13 -8.80
N GLU A 177 -22.17 23.94 -9.72
CA GLU A 177 -22.46 25.36 -9.52
C GLU A 177 -23.98 25.53 -9.60
N LYS A 178 -24.64 25.92 -8.49
CA LYS A 178 -26.11 26.06 -8.41
C LYS A 178 -26.85 24.83 -8.98
N ASP A 179 -26.48 23.65 -8.47
CA ASP A 179 -26.97 22.32 -8.87
C ASP A 179 -26.69 21.89 -10.33
N HIS A 180 -26.10 22.75 -11.17
CA HIS A 180 -25.62 22.35 -12.49
C HIS A 180 -24.24 21.69 -12.39
N PRO A 181 -24.00 20.55 -13.07
CA PRO A 181 -22.68 19.93 -13.09
C PRO A 181 -21.65 20.87 -13.71
N LEU A 182 -20.48 20.99 -13.09
CA LEU A 182 -19.36 21.78 -13.57
C LEU A 182 -18.24 20.87 -14.08
N LEU A 183 -17.73 20.01 -13.19
CA LEU A 183 -16.69 19.02 -13.47
C LEU A 183 -17.11 17.68 -12.89
N TYR A 184 -17.01 16.62 -13.69
CA TYR A 184 -17.20 15.26 -13.23
C TYR A 184 -16.00 14.40 -13.63
N LEU A 185 -15.44 13.66 -12.67
CA LEU A 185 -14.48 12.59 -12.90
C LEU A 185 -15.04 11.27 -12.38
N ARG A 186 -14.75 10.19 -13.11
CA ARG A 186 -14.93 8.81 -12.64
C ARG A 186 -13.71 7.99 -13.02
N PHE A 187 -13.15 7.28 -12.06
CA PHE A 187 -11.89 6.53 -12.20
C PHE A 187 -11.93 5.24 -11.36
N PRO A 188 -11.24 4.17 -11.80
CA PRO A 188 -11.24 2.90 -11.09
C PRO A 188 -10.52 2.99 -9.74
N ILE A 189 -10.94 2.17 -8.78
CA ILE A 189 -10.21 1.97 -7.52
C ILE A 189 -9.04 1.00 -7.81
N GLN A 190 -7.92 1.56 -8.26
CA GLN A 190 -6.70 0.83 -8.56
C GLN A 190 -5.49 1.58 -7.97
N TYR A 191 -4.87 0.99 -6.95
CA TYR A 191 -3.74 1.54 -6.21
C TYR A 191 -2.59 2.09 -7.09
N GLU A 192 -2.23 1.40 -8.18
CA GLU A 192 -1.23 1.87 -9.16
C GLU A 192 -1.61 3.22 -9.78
N LEU A 193 -2.87 3.39 -10.19
CA LEU A 193 -3.38 4.65 -10.74
C LEU A 193 -3.46 5.75 -9.66
N LEU A 194 -3.96 5.39 -8.47
CA LEU A 194 -4.17 6.32 -7.35
C LEU A 194 -2.86 6.88 -6.80
N TRP A 195 -1.83 6.05 -6.65
CA TRP A 195 -0.48 6.49 -6.24
C TRP A 195 0.38 6.97 -7.42
N GLY A 196 0.06 6.60 -8.66
CA GLY A 196 0.87 6.96 -9.83
C GLY A 196 2.19 6.18 -9.87
N MET A 197 2.18 4.94 -9.39
CA MET A 197 3.33 4.06 -9.31
C MET A 197 3.02 2.73 -9.99
N ASN A 198 4.04 2.02 -10.46
CA ASN A 198 3.86 0.65 -10.95
C ASN A 198 4.05 -0.39 -9.82
N LYS A 199 3.50 -1.60 -9.96
CA LYS A 199 3.62 -2.67 -8.95
C LYS A 199 5.02 -2.89 -8.37
N LYS A 200 6.08 -2.86 -9.19
CA LYS A 200 7.48 -3.08 -8.74
C LYS A 200 7.98 -1.95 -7.84
N GLU A 201 7.60 -0.72 -8.15
CA GLU A 201 7.90 0.47 -7.35
C GLU A 201 7.18 0.38 -5.99
N ILE A 202 5.86 0.20 -6.00
CA ILE A 202 5.01 0.12 -4.80
C ILE A 202 5.47 -1.01 -3.85
N GLU A 203 5.76 -2.20 -4.38
CA GLU A 203 6.27 -3.31 -3.56
C GLU A 203 7.64 -3.02 -2.92
N SER A 204 8.45 -2.15 -3.54
CA SER A 204 9.76 -1.75 -2.98
C SER A 204 9.65 -0.77 -1.82
N HIS A 205 8.51 -0.08 -1.68
CA HIS A 205 8.23 0.83 -0.58
C HIS A 205 7.73 0.12 0.70
N PHE A 206 7.07 -1.05 0.57
CA PHE A 206 6.45 -1.75 1.70
C PHE A 206 7.35 -1.92 2.94
N TYR A 207 8.58 -2.42 2.76
CA TYR A 207 9.50 -2.66 3.89
C TYR A 207 10.14 -1.38 4.44
N PRO A 208 10.69 -0.46 3.62
CA PRO A 208 11.08 0.87 4.08
C PRO A 208 9.99 1.57 4.89
N ASP A 209 8.76 1.60 4.40
CA ASP A 209 7.63 2.30 5.02
C ASP A 209 7.15 1.62 6.31
N LEU A 210 7.24 0.29 6.36
CA LEU A 210 7.00 -0.49 7.58
C LEU A 210 8.05 -0.21 8.67
N LEU A 211 9.33 -0.11 8.33
CA LEU A 211 10.41 0.16 9.30
C LEU A 211 10.27 1.51 9.99
N ILE A 212 9.84 2.52 9.24
CA ILE A 212 9.67 3.90 9.74
C ILE A 212 8.34 4.10 10.46
N SER A 213 7.35 3.23 10.20
CA SER A 213 6.03 3.34 10.81
C SER A 213 6.19 3.27 12.32
N SER A 214 5.78 4.33 13.01
CA SER A 214 5.92 4.40 14.45
C SER A 214 5.02 3.33 15.06
N SER A 215 5.61 2.40 15.82
CA SER A 215 4.92 1.35 16.58
C SER A 215 4.07 1.89 17.74
N VAL A 216 3.44 3.07 17.57
CA VAL A 216 2.53 3.69 18.53
C VAL A 216 1.35 2.75 18.72
N VAL A 217 1.42 2.00 19.82
CA VAL A 217 0.32 1.20 20.34
C VAL A 217 -0.74 2.19 20.80
N THR A 218 -1.72 2.48 19.94
CA THR A 218 -2.99 3.05 20.39
C THR A 218 -3.57 2.09 21.43
N GLY A 219 -3.69 2.57 22.67
CA GLY A 219 -3.64 1.73 23.86
C GLY A 219 -4.72 0.65 23.96
N GLN A 220 -4.34 -0.45 24.61
CA GLN A 220 -5.14 -1.55 25.14
C GLN A 220 -6.67 -1.49 24.91
N GLU A 221 -7.15 -2.25 23.91
CA GLU A 221 -8.53 -2.76 23.89
C GLU A 221 -8.71 -4.01 24.82
N ASP A 222 -7.78 -4.26 25.76
CA ASP A 222 -7.83 -5.44 26.67
C ASP A 222 -9.13 -5.49 27.50
N SER A 223 -9.80 -4.33 27.66
CA SER A 223 -11.13 -4.22 28.22
C SER A 223 -12.02 -3.31 27.37
N LEU A 224 -12.18 -3.60 26.07
CA LEU A 224 -13.40 -3.18 25.40
C LEU A 224 -14.59 -3.74 26.19
N SER A 225 -15.49 -2.86 26.63
CA SER A 225 -16.84 -3.24 27.04
C SER A 225 -17.63 -3.65 25.79
N VAL A 226 -17.25 -4.78 25.18
CA VAL A 226 -17.93 -5.36 24.03
C VAL A 226 -19.37 -5.61 24.45
N SER A 227 -20.33 -4.96 23.79
CA SER A 227 -21.73 -5.17 24.14
C SER A 227 -22.11 -6.63 23.92
N SER A 228 -22.69 -7.25 24.94
CA SER A 228 -23.10 -8.66 24.90
C SER A 228 -24.14 -8.94 23.82
N GLU A 229 -24.81 -7.89 23.31
CA GLU A 229 -25.77 -7.89 22.21
C GLU A 229 -25.24 -8.55 20.92
N ASN A 230 -23.92 -8.53 20.69
CA ASN A 230 -23.29 -9.12 19.51
C ASN A 230 -22.43 -10.36 19.82
N MET A 231 -22.45 -10.88 21.06
CA MET A 231 -21.73 -12.10 21.44
C MET A 231 -22.62 -13.33 21.36
N GLN A 232 -22.18 -14.33 20.59
CA GLN A 232 -22.82 -15.65 20.53
C GLN A 232 -22.07 -16.63 21.44
N ASN A 233 -22.80 -17.30 22.34
CA ASN A 233 -22.24 -18.39 23.16
C ASN A 233 -21.94 -19.62 22.28
N ILE A 234 -20.73 -20.16 22.37
CA ILE A 234 -20.23 -21.33 21.61
C ILE A 234 -19.83 -22.51 22.52
N GLY A 235 -20.40 -22.55 23.72
CA GLY A 235 -20.22 -23.61 24.71
C GLY A 235 -18.90 -23.52 25.48
N ASN A 236 -18.86 -24.22 26.62
CA ASN A 236 -17.70 -24.29 27.53
C ASN A 236 -17.21 -22.90 28.00
N ASN A 237 -18.16 -22.03 28.35
CA ASN A 237 -17.90 -20.67 28.84
C ASN A 237 -17.18 -19.75 27.82
N ARG A 238 -17.32 -20.05 26.52
CA ARG A 238 -16.74 -19.31 25.40
C ARG A 238 -17.80 -18.59 24.58
N PHE A 239 -17.40 -17.47 24.00
CA PHE A 239 -18.22 -16.60 23.19
C PHE A 239 -17.47 -16.17 21.94
N VAL A 240 -18.19 -15.99 20.83
CA VAL A 240 -17.66 -15.40 19.61
C VAL A 240 -18.37 -14.08 19.34
N TRP A 241 -17.59 -13.03 19.07
CA TRP A 241 -18.09 -11.84 18.41
C TRP A 241 -17.93 -12.06 16.90
N ASN A 242 -19.05 -12.16 16.19
CA ASN A 242 -19.06 -12.45 14.76
C ASN A 242 -18.72 -11.16 13.98
N GLY A 243 -17.60 -11.20 13.26
CA GLY A 243 -17.14 -10.11 12.41
C GLY A 243 -17.59 -10.25 10.96
N GLU A 244 -17.02 -9.42 10.09
CA GLU A 244 -17.16 -9.59 8.64
C GLU A 244 -16.35 -10.79 8.14
N TRP A 245 -16.77 -11.35 7.01
CA TRP A 245 -16.03 -12.37 6.27
C TRP A 245 -15.66 -11.86 4.88
N TYR A 246 -14.56 -12.33 4.32
CA TYR A 246 -14.08 -11.90 3.01
C TYR A 246 -13.76 -13.09 2.12
N ALA A 247 -14.38 -13.11 0.93
CA ALA A 247 -14.39 -14.18 -0.08
C ALA A 247 -14.98 -15.54 0.40
N VAL A 248 -14.56 -16.06 1.55
CA VAL A 248 -15.05 -17.31 2.15
C VAL A 248 -15.29 -17.15 3.65
N ARG A 249 -16.31 -17.81 4.21
CA ARG A 249 -16.72 -17.64 5.62
C ARG A 249 -15.65 -17.99 6.66
N SER A 250 -14.68 -18.85 6.31
CA SER A 250 -13.56 -19.23 7.18
C SER A 250 -12.51 -18.13 7.35
N VAL A 251 -12.48 -17.16 6.43
CA VAL A 251 -11.60 -15.97 6.43
C VAL A 251 -12.43 -14.78 6.92
N ASN A 252 -12.29 -14.44 8.20
CA ASN A 252 -13.18 -13.50 8.89
C ASN A 252 -12.44 -12.67 9.96
N THR A 253 -13.12 -11.67 10.50
CA THR A 253 -12.65 -10.79 11.58
C THR A 253 -13.21 -11.19 12.96
N ASN A 254 -13.58 -12.47 13.14
CA ASN A 254 -14.15 -12.96 14.39
C ASN A 254 -13.16 -12.81 15.56
N ARG A 255 -13.71 -12.46 16.72
CA ARG A 255 -12.96 -12.35 17.99
C ARG A 255 -13.53 -13.36 18.98
N TYR A 256 -12.67 -14.07 19.70
CA TYR A 256 -13.04 -15.18 20.57
C TYR A 256 -12.75 -14.85 22.04
N TYR A 257 -13.76 -15.01 22.89
CA TYR A 257 -13.71 -14.63 24.29
C TYR A 257 -14.06 -15.80 25.20
N GLU A 258 -13.56 -15.75 26.43
CA GLU A 258 -14.08 -16.55 27.54
C GLU A 258 -14.65 -15.62 28.61
N GLN A 259 -15.69 -16.08 29.31
CA GLN A 259 -16.29 -15.33 30.39
C GLN A 259 -15.57 -15.64 31.71
N LEU A 260 -15.17 -14.62 32.45
CA LEU A 260 -14.51 -14.75 33.75
C LEU A 260 -15.55 -14.97 34.87
N PRO A 261 -15.15 -15.46 36.07
CA PRO A 261 -16.07 -15.74 37.18
C PRO A 261 -16.83 -14.51 37.71
N ASP A 262 -16.36 -13.30 37.42
CA ASP A 262 -17.03 -12.03 37.73
C ASP A 262 -18.07 -11.60 36.67
N GLY A 263 -18.23 -12.39 35.61
CA GLY A 263 -19.15 -12.14 34.49
C GLY A 263 -18.56 -11.30 33.35
N SER A 264 -17.34 -10.78 33.49
CA SER A 264 -16.62 -10.05 32.43
C SER A 264 -16.12 -10.98 31.33
N TYR A 265 -15.62 -10.44 30.22
CA TYR A 265 -15.09 -11.23 29.09
C TYR A 265 -13.61 -10.91 28.85
N SER A 266 -12.78 -11.95 28.73
CA SER A 266 -11.38 -11.84 28.31
C SER A 266 -11.17 -12.45 26.92
N LEU A 267 -10.21 -11.93 26.15
CA LEU A 267 -9.81 -12.54 24.89
C LEU A 267 -9.13 -13.89 25.15
N ILE A 268 -9.51 -14.91 24.39
CA ILE A 268 -8.85 -16.23 24.46
C ILE A 268 -7.41 -16.10 23.94
N TYR A 269 -6.45 -16.43 24.80
CA TYR A 269 -5.03 -16.59 24.47
C TYR A 269 -4.43 -17.71 25.35
N SER A 270 -4.45 -18.95 24.85
CA SER A 270 -4.08 -20.16 25.59
C SER A 270 -3.66 -21.30 24.67
N LEU A 271 -2.64 -22.08 25.06
CA LEU A 271 -2.23 -23.30 24.36
C LEU A 271 -3.36 -24.35 24.26
N ASN A 272 -4.33 -24.34 25.19
CA ASN A 272 -5.49 -25.24 25.16
C ASN A 272 -6.51 -24.88 24.07
N ARG A 273 -6.40 -23.70 23.47
CA ARG A 273 -7.30 -23.14 22.43
C ARG A 273 -6.48 -22.47 21.32
N PRO A 274 -5.61 -23.23 20.63
CA PRO A 274 -4.59 -22.64 19.76
C PRO A 274 -5.18 -21.93 18.54
N GLU A 275 -6.29 -22.42 17.99
CA GLU A 275 -6.97 -21.78 16.86
C GLU A 275 -7.56 -20.42 17.27
N GLU A 276 -8.40 -20.37 18.30
CA GLU A 276 -9.01 -19.13 18.79
C GLU A 276 -7.94 -18.09 19.19
N SER A 277 -6.85 -18.55 19.80
CA SER A 277 -5.75 -17.70 20.27
C SER A 277 -4.96 -17.06 19.12
N VAL A 278 -4.62 -17.83 18.08
CA VAL A 278 -3.92 -17.29 16.90
C VAL A 278 -4.84 -16.39 16.08
N ARG A 279 -6.13 -16.70 15.95
CA ARG A 279 -7.10 -15.78 15.32
C ARG A 279 -7.12 -14.43 16.05
N ASN A 280 -7.26 -14.42 17.37
CA ASN A 280 -7.24 -13.19 18.17
C ASN A 280 -5.92 -12.41 18.02
N LEU A 281 -4.77 -13.09 18.07
CA LEU A 281 -3.44 -12.49 17.93
C LEU A 281 -3.23 -11.76 16.58
N LEU A 282 -3.86 -12.25 15.51
CA LEU A 282 -3.71 -11.70 14.17
C LEU A 282 -4.80 -10.66 13.84
N VAL A 283 -6.04 -10.89 14.30
CA VAL A 283 -7.17 -9.96 14.13
C VAL A 283 -7.02 -8.69 14.99
N LEU A 284 -6.20 -8.70 16.05
CA LEU A 284 -6.07 -7.58 17.01
C LEU A 284 -4.60 -7.27 17.34
N PRO A 285 -4.17 -5.99 17.36
CA PRO A 285 -2.76 -5.63 17.55
C PRO A 285 -2.40 -5.51 19.03
N TYR A 286 -2.39 -6.64 19.75
CA TYR A 286 -1.85 -6.68 21.11
C TYR A 286 -0.37 -7.01 21.10
N ASP A 287 0.41 -6.31 21.93
CA ASP A 287 1.81 -6.67 22.09
C ASP A 287 1.88 -7.94 22.95
N ARG A 288 2.22 -9.04 22.29
CA ARG A 288 2.50 -10.32 22.93
C ARG A 288 3.99 -10.68 22.84
N SER A 289 4.85 -9.73 22.46
CA SER A 289 6.28 -9.93 22.18
C SER A 289 6.56 -10.97 21.07
N VAL A 290 5.56 -11.27 20.24
CA VAL A 290 5.68 -12.22 19.12
C VAL A 290 6.42 -11.56 17.96
N THR A 291 7.43 -12.25 17.45
CA THR A 291 8.22 -11.80 16.29
C THR A 291 7.86 -12.60 15.05
N ALA A 292 7.79 -11.95 13.90
CA ALA A 292 7.56 -12.55 12.59
C ALA A 292 8.84 -12.52 11.73
N ILE A 293 9.12 -13.63 11.05
CA ILE A 293 10.06 -13.69 9.92
C ILE A 293 9.24 -13.56 8.65
N VAL A 294 9.30 -12.41 7.99
CA VAL A 294 8.54 -12.11 6.78
C VAL A 294 9.43 -12.34 5.56
N ASN A 295 8.95 -13.17 4.65
CA ASN A 295 9.49 -13.33 3.30
C ASN A 295 8.51 -12.67 2.33
N GLN A 296 8.84 -11.52 1.77
CA GLN A 296 8.05 -10.84 0.75
C GLN A 296 8.41 -11.40 -0.64
N LYS A 297 7.42 -11.91 -1.39
CA LYS A 297 7.55 -12.10 -2.84
C LYS A 297 7.44 -10.75 -3.52
N LEU A 298 8.42 -10.44 -4.35
CA LEU A 298 8.46 -9.24 -5.18
C LEU A 298 8.28 -9.60 -6.65
N TYR A 299 7.67 -8.69 -7.41
CA TYR A 299 7.47 -8.80 -8.84
C TYR A 299 8.81 -9.04 -9.57
N GLY A 300 8.78 -9.91 -10.58
CA GLY A 300 10.00 -10.37 -11.27
C GLY A 300 10.80 -11.44 -10.51
N GLY A 301 10.20 -12.12 -9.51
CA GLY A 301 10.79 -13.29 -8.87
C GLY A 301 11.85 -12.98 -7.79
N LYS A 302 11.97 -11.71 -7.38
CA LYS A 302 12.82 -11.32 -6.26
C LYS A 302 12.16 -11.69 -4.93
N ASN A 303 12.98 -11.84 -3.89
CA ASN A 303 12.52 -12.04 -2.51
C ASN A 303 13.21 -11.01 -1.61
N LEU A 304 12.50 -10.54 -0.60
CA LEU A 304 13.05 -9.76 0.51
C LEU A 304 12.67 -10.46 1.82
N SER A 305 13.65 -10.76 2.67
CA SER A 305 13.42 -11.44 3.95
C SER A 305 13.85 -10.53 5.10
N PHE A 306 12.97 -10.35 6.08
CA PHE A 306 13.21 -9.50 7.25
C PHE A 306 12.53 -10.05 8.50
N GLU A 307 12.98 -9.59 9.66
CA GLU A 307 12.42 -9.96 10.96
C GLU A 307 11.86 -8.71 11.64
N ILE A 308 10.65 -8.80 12.20
CA ILE A 308 9.95 -7.65 12.77
C ILE A 308 8.94 -8.08 13.86
N PRO A 309 8.67 -7.26 14.89
CA PRO A 309 7.56 -7.52 15.82
C PRO A 309 6.24 -7.63 15.06
N LEU A 310 5.47 -8.67 15.35
CA LEU A 310 4.19 -8.94 14.67
C LEU A 310 3.22 -7.78 14.82
N ILE A 311 3.16 -7.16 16.01
CA ILE A 311 2.34 -5.97 16.27
C ILE A 311 2.69 -4.80 15.33
N GLN A 312 3.97 -4.58 15.03
CA GLN A 312 4.38 -3.49 14.12
C GLN A 312 3.87 -3.74 12.70
N LEU A 313 4.00 -4.97 12.19
CA LEU A 313 3.46 -5.36 10.89
C LEU A 313 1.93 -5.17 10.81
N LEU A 314 1.20 -5.63 11.84
CA LEU A 314 -0.27 -5.52 11.86
C LEU A 314 -0.75 -4.07 12.08
N ASN A 315 0.00 -3.25 12.81
CA ASN A 315 -0.31 -1.83 13.01
C ASN A 315 -0.04 -1.01 11.76
N PHE A 316 1.11 -1.21 11.10
CA PHE A 316 1.41 -0.56 9.82
C PHE A 316 0.28 -0.77 8.80
N CYS A 317 -0.12 -2.03 8.59
CA CYS A 317 -1.20 -2.31 7.65
C CYS A 317 -2.54 -1.67 8.06
N ARG A 318 -2.86 -1.57 9.36
CA ARG A 318 -4.05 -0.82 9.81
C ARG A 318 -3.93 0.69 9.62
N GLN A 319 -2.74 1.27 9.84
CA GLN A 319 -2.47 2.70 9.61
C GLN A 319 -2.63 3.07 8.13
N GLU A 320 -2.23 2.17 7.23
CA GLU A 320 -2.50 2.25 5.78
C GLU A 320 -3.99 2.09 5.41
N GLY A 321 -4.85 1.72 6.37
CA GLY A 321 -6.29 1.53 6.18
C GLY A 321 -6.72 0.10 5.82
N CYS A 322 -5.91 -0.92 6.14
CA CYS A 322 -6.29 -2.32 5.90
C CYS A 322 -7.14 -2.92 7.03
N GLU A 323 -8.23 -3.59 6.65
CA GLU A 323 -8.98 -4.52 7.50
C GLU A 323 -8.35 -5.91 7.47
N ILE A 324 -8.18 -6.57 8.62
CA ILE A 324 -7.44 -7.85 8.73
C ILE A 324 -8.40 -9.02 8.95
N PHE A 325 -8.55 -9.86 7.92
CA PHE A 325 -9.33 -11.10 7.95
C PHE A 325 -8.39 -12.30 8.07
N VAL A 326 -8.75 -13.28 8.90
CA VAL A 326 -7.90 -14.44 9.19
C VAL A 326 -8.64 -15.74 8.91
N GLY A 327 -7.98 -16.64 8.19
CA GLY A 327 -8.41 -18.03 8.00
C GLY A 327 -7.36 -18.99 8.54
N ILE A 328 -7.78 -19.97 9.34
CA ILE A 328 -6.94 -21.10 9.75
C ILE A 328 -7.24 -22.27 8.82
N GLU A 329 -6.19 -22.86 8.27
CA GLU A 329 -6.23 -24.00 7.35
C GLU A 329 -5.96 -25.31 8.10
N GLU A 330 -5.03 -25.28 9.05
CA GLU A 330 -4.57 -26.45 9.80
C GLU A 330 -4.15 -26.03 11.21
N CYS A 331 -4.56 -26.80 12.23
CA CYS A 331 -4.21 -26.56 13.63
C CYS A 331 -4.07 -27.90 14.35
N ASP A 332 -2.85 -28.24 14.78
CA ASP A 332 -2.55 -29.45 15.54
C ASP A 332 -1.56 -29.14 16.70
N SER A 333 -1.11 -30.18 17.42
CA SER A 333 -0.21 -30.04 18.57
C SER A 333 1.23 -29.59 18.24
N LYS A 334 1.58 -29.49 16.96
CA LYS A 334 2.92 -29.13 16.46
C LYS A 334 2.91 -27.87 15.58
N LYS A 335 1.84 -27.63 14.82
CA LYS A 335 1.76 -26.56 13.81
C LYS A 335 0.38 -25.90 13.76
N ILE A 336 0.39 -24.62 13.42
CA ILE A 336 -0.77 -23.79 13.11
C ILE A 336 -0.45 -23.09 11.79
N ARG A 337 -1.27 -23.33 10.77
CA ARG A 337 -1.14 -22.75 9.43
C ARG A 337 -2.41 -22.04 9.04
N GLY A 338 -2.25 -20.91 8.36
CA GLY A 338 -3.38 -20.19 7.80
C GLY A 338 -2.93 -19.05 6.91
N MET A 339 -3.88 -18.16 6.66
CA MET A 339 -3.66 -16.94 5.89
C MET A 339 -4.29 -15.73 6.59
N MET A 340 -3.67 -14.58 6.40
CA MET A 340 -4.27 -13.28 6.63
C MET A 340 -4.50 -12.59 5.29
N ILE A 341 -5.68 -11.99 5.14
CA ILE A 341 -5.98 -11.03 4.09
C ILE A 341 -6.10 -9.66 4.74
N LEU A 342 -5.22 -8.73 4.36
CA LEU A 342 -5.23 -7.36 4.84
C LEU A 342 -5.77 -6.48 3.70
N LEU A 343 -7.07 -6.21 3.73
CA LEU A 343 -7.84 -5.60 2.65
C LEU A 343 -7.88 -4.07 2.80
N ASN A 344 -7.37 -3.35 1.81
CA ASN A 344 -7.55 -1.91 1.68
C ASN A 344 -8.61 -1.61 0.61
N ARG A 345 -9.84 -1.35 1.04
CA ARG A 345 -10.97 -1.08 0.13
C ARG A 345 -10.81 0.25 -0.62
N SER A 346 -10.20 1.26 0.01
CA SER A 346 -10.03 2.60 -0.55
C SER A 346 -9.01 2.65 -1.70
N PHE A 347 -8.02 1.76 -1.69
CA PHE A 347 -7.04 1.64 -2.77
C PHE A 347 -7.23 0.40 -3.66
N GLY A 348 -8.11 -0.54 -3.29
CA GLY A 348 -8.47 -1.69 -4.12
C GLY A 348 -7.42 -2.81 -4.16
N TYR A 349 -6.69 -2.99 -3.06
CA TYR A 349 -5.67 -4.05 -2.92
C TYR A 349 -5.83 -4.87 -1.64
N ASN A 350 -5.15 -6.02 -1.62
CA ASN A 350 -4.89 -6.84 -0.44
C ASN A 350 -3.39 -6.99 -0.22
N HIS A 351 -2.94 -7.05 1.03
CA HIS A 351 -1.75 -7.86 1.35
C HIS A 351 -2.22 -9.27 1.69
N VAL A 352 -1.60 -10.28 1.06
CA VAL A 352 -1.89 -11.69 1.33
C VAL A 352 -0.69 -12.27 2.07
N MET A 353 -0.92 -12.76 3.28
CA MET A 353 0.13 -13.29 4.14
C MET A 353 -0.23 -14.72 4.55
N HIS A 354 0.42 -15.71 3.94
CA HIS A 354 0.35 -17.09 4.46
C HIS A 354 1.29 -17.20 5.65
N PHE A 355 0.88 -17.89 6.71
CA PHE A 355 1.70 -18.01 7.92
C PHE A 355 1.78 -19.44 8.45
N ASN A 356 2.86 -19.71 9.16
CA ASN A 356 3.13 -20.96 9.84
C ASN A 356 3.74 -20.66 11.22
N ALA A 357 3.22 -21.30 12.28
CA ALA A 357 3.67 -21.12 13.64
C ALA A 357 3.56 -22.42 14.45
N GLY A 358 4.41 -22.59 15.45
CA GLY A 358 4.24 -23.66 16.45
C GLY A 358 3.33 -23.20 17.60
N PRO A 359 2.38 -24.01 18.09
CA PRO A 359 1.49 -23.63 19.20
C PRO A 359 2.21 -23.11 20.46
N ARG A 360 3.44 -23.57 20.72
CA ARG A 360 4.31 -23.14 21.83
C ARG A 360 4.63 -21.64 21.85
N MET A 361 4.45 -20.93 20.74
CA MET A 361 4.49 -19.47 20.69
C MET A 361 3.51 -18.81 21.68
N LEU A 362 2.37 -19.47 21.96
CA LEU A 362 1.37 -18.95 22.90
C LEU A 362 1.86 -18.96 24.36
N GLU A 363 2.87 -19.78 24.69
CA GLU A 363 3.49 -19.85 26.02
C GLU A 363 4.86 -19.15 26.09
N HIS A 364 5.59 -19.13 24.98
CA HIS A 364 6.96 -18.60 24.86
C HIS A 364 7.11 -17.74 23.59
N PRO A 365 6.36 -16.61 23.48
CA PRO A 365 6.33 -15.79 22.27
C PRO A 365 7.68 -15.17 21.91
N GLU A 366 8.57 -15.01 22.89
CA GLU A 366 9.94 -14.52 22.72
C GLU A 366 10.91 -15.55 22.12
N LYS A 367 10.55 -16.84 22.12
CA LYS A 367 11.38 -17.96 21.63
C LYS A 367 10.95 -18.50 20.27
N TYR A 368 9.65 -18.46 19.98
CA TYR A 368 9.10 -19.01 18.73
C TYR A 368 8.57 -17.88 17.85
N LYS A 369 8.98 -17.88 16.58
CA LYS A 369 8.62 -16.87 15.59
C LYS A 369 7.51 -17.38 14.67
N ILE A 370 6.70 -16.47 14.14
CA ILE A 370 5.79 -16.78 13.02
C ILE A 370 6.57 -16.65 11.71
N GLU A 371 6.55 -17.68 10.88
CA GLU A 371 7.02 -17.59 9.49
C GLU A 371 5.88 -17.03 8.63
N ILE A 372 6.14 -15.95 7.88
CA ILE A 372 5.16 -15.31 7.00
C ILE A 372 5.68 -15.28 5.57
N GLN A 373 4.84 -15.69 4.62
CA GLN A 373 5.04 -15.52 3.18
C GLN A 373 4.07 -14.43 2.69
N LEU A 374 4.61 -13.24 2.42
CA LEU A 374 3.86 -12.04 2.02
C LEU A 374 3.83 -11.87 0.51
N TYR A 375 2.65 -11.58 -0.03
CA TYR A 375 2.41 -11.00 -1.35
C TYR A 375 1.75 -9.64 -1.15
N ALA A 376 2.49 -8.56 -1.41
CA ALA A 376 1.99 -7.20 -1.18
C ALA A 376 1.22 -6.66 -2.40
N TYR A 377 0.24 -5.80 -2.12
CA TYR A 377 -0.54 -5.08 -3.14
C TYR A 377 -1.09 -5.99 -4.26
N VAL A 378 -1.81 -7.04 -3.86
CA VAL A 378 -2.56 -7.93 -4.77
C VAL A 378 -3.90 -7.25 -5.10
N PRO A 379 -4.24 -6.96 -6.37
CA PRO A 379 -5.52 -6.34 -6.72
C PRO A 379 -6.72 -7.15 -6.20
N THR A 380 -7.75 -6.49 -5.69
CA THR A 380 -8.93 -7.16 -5.09
C THR A 380 -9.65 -8.11 -6.05
N HIS A 381 -9.70 -7.78 -7.35
CA HIS A 381 -10.31 -8.63 -8.37
C HIS A 381 -9.54 -9.94 -8.63
N ASN A 382 -8.26 -10.02 -8.25
CA ASN A 382 -7.43 -11.23 -8.39
C ASN A 382 -7.57 -12.20 -7.21
N ILE A 383 -8.42 -11.93 -6.21
CA ILE A 383 -8.47 -12.81 -5.04
C ILE A 383 -9.20 -14.13 -5.31
N HIS A 384 -10.10 -14.18 -6.30
CA HIS A 384 -10.80 -15.41 -6.66
C HIS A 384 -9.87 -16.52 -7.17
N SER A 385 -8.78 -16.19 -7.88
CA SER A 385 -7.81 -17.20 -8.31
C SER A 385 -7.08 -17.82 -7.12
N LEU A 386 -6.69 -17.01 -6.12
CA LEU A 386 -6.04 -17.49 -4.89
C LEU A 386 -6.93 -18.49 -4.11
N PHE A 387 -8.23 -18.21 -3.99
CA PHE A 387 -9.17 -19.15 -3.33
C PHE A 387 -9.56 -20.35 -4.19
N SER A 388 -9.45 -20.27 -5.52
CA SER A 388 -9.68 -21.43 -6.39
C SER A 388 -8.55 -22.48 -6.29
N GLU A 389 -7.31 -22.05 -6.05
CA GLU A 389 -6.19 -22.97 -5.78
C GLU A 389 -6.41 -23.75 -4.47
N ILE A 390 -6.91 -23.09 -3.41
CA ILE A 390 -7.20 -23.73 -2.11
C ILE A 390 -8.27 -24.84 -2.23
N ASN A 391 -9.26 -24.69 -3.13
CA ASN A 391 -10.26 -25.74 -3.34
C ASN A 391 -9.77 -26.95 -4.16
N ASN A 392 -8.63 -26.82 -4.85
CA ASN A 392 -8.03 -27.92 -5.63
C ASN A 392 -7.09 -28.83 -4.83
N TYR A 393 -6.94 -28.59 -3.52
CA TYR A 393 -6.16 -29.42 -2.58
C TYR A 393 -7.02 -30.18 -1.55
N LYS A 394 -8.27 -30.50 -1.91
CA LYS A 394 -9.17 -31.37 -1.12
C LYS A 394 -9.19 -32.81 -1.62
#